data_AF-A0A1K0IEF4-F1
#
_entry.id   AF-A0A1K0IEF4-F1
#
_cell.length_a   1.000
_cell.length_b   1.000
_cell.length_c   1.000
_cell.angle_alpha   90.00
_cell.angle_beta   90.00
_cell.angle_gamma   90.00
#
_symmetry.space_group_name_H-M   'P 1'
#
loop_
_entity.id
_entity.type
_entity.pdbx_description
1 polymer ?
#
loop_
_entity_poly.entity_id
_entity_poly.type
_entity_poly.pdbx_seq_one_letter_code
_entity_poly.pdbx_strand_id
1 'polypeptide(L)'
;MKLFTVEISVTAVVMAESEMEAYSVAISELSDIMRDSEPDIDVHGEIKALDRLPADWDPMCLPYGGDGETRLKDLLQETEPVRDARTIDMFEQTTGEAA
;
A
#
# COMPACT_ATOMS: atom_id res chain seq x y z
N MET A 1 -3.31 11.92 13.86
CA MET A 1 -2.81 10.53 13.70
C MET A 1 -1.99 10.48 12.40
N LYS A 2 -1.03 9.57 12.28
CA LYS A 2 -0.23 9.35 11.07
C LYS A 2 -0.42 7.91 10.62
N LEU A 3 -0.27 7.66 9.32
CA LEU A 3 -0.38 6.33 8.73
C LEU A 3 1.01 5.77 8.47
N PHE A 4 1.21 4.48 8.76
CA PHE A 4 2.48 3.80 8.56
C PHE A 4 2.25 2.47 7.86
N THR A 5 3.18 2.07 7.00
CA THR A 5 3.24 0.70 6.50
C THR A 5 3.94 -0.16 7.55
N VAL A 6 3.34 -1.29 7.89
CA VAL A 6 3.88 -2.28 8.82
C VAL A 6 3.86 -3.63 8.13
N GLU A 7 4.97 -4.37 8.23
CA GLU A 7 5.06 -5.76 7.82
C GLU A 7 5.14 -6.65 9.06
N ILE A 8 4.39 -7.75 9.04
CA ILE A 8 4.34 -8.73 10.13
C ILE A 8 4.68 -10.08 9.52
N SER A 9 5.72 -10.74 10.05
CA SER A 9 6.15 -12.04 9.57
C SER A 9 6.28 -13.05 10.70
N VAL A 10 5.98 -14.31 10.41
CA VAL A 10 6.07 -15.43 11.35
C VAL A 10 6.60 -16.65 10.63
N THR A 11 7.46 -17.42 11.29
CA THR A 11 7.94 -18.71 10.79
C THR A 11 7.43 -19.81 11.70
N ALA A 12 6.71 -20.78 11.13
CA ALA A 12 6.17 -21.92 11.85
C ALA A 12 6.59 -23.24 11.20
N VAL A 13 6.64 -24.30 12.01
CA VAL A 13 6.87 -25.67 11.55
C VAL A 13 5.55 -26.42 11.60
N VAL A 14 5.14 -26.99 10.47
CA VAL A 14 3.91 -27.79 10.35
C VAL A 14 4.23 -29.23 9.96
N MET A 15 3.34 -30.16 10.31
CA MET A 15 3.40 -31.55 9.87
C MET A 15 2.48 -31.74 8.66
N ALA A 16 3.02 -32.25 7.55
CA ALA A 16 2.29 -32.51 6.31
C ALA A 16 3.01 -33.56 5.44
N GLU A 17 2.28 -34.22 4.56
CA GLU A 17 2.77 -35.21 3.58
C GLU A 17 3.31 -34.56 2.30
N SER A 18 2.94 -33.30 2.02
CA SER A 18 3.40 -32.54 0.85
C SER A 18 3.47 -31.03 1.10
N GLU A 19 4.16 -30.30 0.24
CA GLU A 19 4.21 -28.82 0.30
C GLU A 19 2.83 -28.18 0.13
N MET A 20 1.96 -28.75 -0.71
CA MET A 20 0.60 -28.25 -0.91
C MET A 20 -0.27 -28.45 0.34
N GLU A 21 -0.11 -29.59 1.02
CA GLU A 21 -0.78 -29.83 2.29
C GLU A 21 -0.21 -28.94 3.39
N ALA A 22 1.11 -28.71 3.43
CA ALA A 22 1.73 -27.80 4.39
C ALA A 22 1.16 -26.38 4.30
N TYR A 23 0.94 -25.86 3.08
CA TYR A 23 0.26 -24.58 2.87
C TYR A 23 -1.18 -24.59 3.40
N SER A 24 -1.92 -25.68 3.15
CA SER A 24 -3.31 -25.81 3.62
C SER A 24 -3.39 -25.86 5.16
N VAL A 25 -2.49 -26.63 5.80
CA VAL A 25 -2.36 -26.69 7.27
C VAL A 25 -2.01 -25.32 7.84
N ALA A 26 -1.05 -24.60 7.23
CA ALA A 26 -0.67 -23.26 7.67
C ALA A 26 -1.83 -22.26 7.61
N ILE A 27 -2.70 -22.33 6.59
CA ILE A 27 -3.92 -21.51 6.53
C ILE A 27 -4.90 -21.90 7.64
N SER A 28 -5.17 -23.20 7.81
CA SER A 28 -6.12 -23.69 8.83
C SER A 28 -5.70 -23.32 10.25
N GLU A 29 -4.39 -23.38 10.52
CA GLU A 29 -3.80 -23.10 11.84
C GLU A 29 -3.30 -21.65 11.98
N LEU A 30 -3.56 -20.76 11.00
CA LEU A 30 -2.98 -19.41 10.96
C LEU A 30 -3.23 -18.60 12.25
N SER A 31 -4.44 -18.70 12.80
CA SER A 31 -4.81 -17.98 14.02
C SER A 31 -4.01 -18.47 15.23
N ASP A 32 -3.71 -19.76 15.31
CA ASP A 32 -2.93 -20.34 16.41
C ASP A 32 -1.45 -20.05 16.22
N ILE A 33 -0.93 -20.17 15.00
CA ILE A 33 0.45 -19.77 14.66
C ILE A 33 0.72 -18.32 15.07
N MET A 34 -0.18 -17.39 14.73
CA MET A 34 -0.05 -15.97 15.07
C MET A 34 -0.15 -15.69 16.57
N ARG A 35 -0.86 -16.54 17.33
CA ARG A 35 -1.02 -16.39 18.78
C ARG A 35 0.15 -16.97 19.57
N ASP A 36 0.69 -18.09 19.11
CA ASP A 36 1.73 -18.83 19.83
C ASP A 36 3.14 -18.34 19.50
N SER A 37 3.30 -17.64 18.38
CA SER A 37 4.59 -17.12 17.93
C SER A 37 4.78 -15.66 18.35
N GLU A 38 6.03 -15.25 18.52
CA GLU A 38 6.40 -13.83 18.54
C GLU A 38 6.65 -13.39 17.09
N PRO A 39 5.74 -12.62 16.47
CA PRO A 39 5.95 -12.18 15.10
C PRO A 39 7.08 -11.14 15.03
N ASP A 40 7.85 -11.17 13.95
CA ASP A 40 8.76 -10.07 13.62
C ASP A 40 7.95 -8.95 12.97
N ILE A 41 8.08 -7.74 13.51
CA ILE A 41 7.30 -6.58 13.13
C ILE A 41 8.25 -5.48 12.67
N ASP A 42 8.20 -5.18 11.37
CA ASP A 42 8.99 -4.10 10.77
C ASP A 42 8.09 -2.92 10.35
N VAL A 43 8.55 -1.71 10.63
CA VAL A 43 7.83 -0.47 10.34
C VAL A 43 8.55 0.27 9.21
N HIS A 44 8.01 0.16 8.00
CA HIS A 44 8.60 0.65 6.76
C HIS A 44 8.54 2.18 6.61
N GLY A 45 7.69 2.87 7.37
CA GLY A 45 7.63 4.33 7.42
C GLY A 45 6.25 4.95 7.18
N GLU A 46 6.20 6.28 7.23
CA GLU A 46 4.96 7.07 7.13
C GLU A 46 4.43 7.14 5.68
N ILE A 47 3.15 6.83 5.49
CA ILE A 47 2.44 6.99 4.22
C ILE A 47 1.84 8.40 4.16
N LYS A 48 2.09 9.12 3.06
CA LYS A 48 1.63 10.50 2.86
C LYS A 48 0.74 10.73 1.64
N ALA A 49 0.64 9.76 0.74
CA ALA A 49 -0.14 9.86 -0.49
C ALA A 49 -0.72 8.49 -0.87
N LEU A 50 -1.83 8.50 -1.60
CA LEU A 50 -2.55 7.28 -2.02
C LEU A 50 -1.77 6.42 -3.02
N ASP A 51 -0.88 7.01 -3.81
CA ASP A 51 -0.02 6.29 -4.75
C ASP A 51 1.12 5.52 -4.08
N ARG A 52 1.29 5.65 -2.76
CA ARG A 52 2.28 4.94 -1.94
C ARG A 52 1.68 3.78 -1.13
N LEU A 53 0.43 3.43 -1.37
CA LEU A 53 -0.18 2.28 -0.72
C LEU A 53 0.47 0.97 -1.20
N PRO A 54 0.60 -0.04 -0.32
CA PRO A 54 1.01 -1.38 -0.72
C PRO A 54 0.08 -1.99 -1.78
N ALA A 55 0.55 -2.99 -2.53
CA ALA A 55 -0.16 -3.53 -3.68
C ALA A 55 -1.59 -4.03 -3.38
N ASP A 56 -1.80 -4.60 -2.18
CA ASP A 56 -3.10 -5.15 -1.76
C ASP A 56 -3.97 -4.16 -0.98
N TRP A 57 -3.57 -2.89 -0.93
CA TRP A 57 -4.29 -1.82 -0.24
C TRP A 57 -4.86 -0.82 -1.23
N ASP A 58 -6.13 -0.46 -1.03
CA ASP A 58 -6.83 0.52 -1.84
C ASP A 58 -7.28 1.75 -1.03
N PRO A 59 -7.63 2.87 -1.69
CA PRO A 59 -8.09 4.08 -0.99
C PRO A 59 -9.37 3.91 -0.16
N MET A 60 -10.13 2.84 -0.38
CA MET A 60 -11.35 2.51 0.36
C MET A 60 -11.08 1.66 1.60
N CYS A 61 -9.89 1.08 1.78
CA CYS A 61 -9.53 0.35 2.99
C CYS A 61 -9.60 1.21 4.26
N LEU A 62 -9.87 0.56 5.39
CA LEU A 62 -9.83 1.17 6.72
C LEU A 62 -8.46 0.89 7.36
N PRO A 63 -7.78 1.90 7.93
CA PRO A 63 -6.52 1.67 8.63
C PRO A 63 -6.76 0.90 9.94
N TYR A 64 -5.94 -0.13 10.18
CA TYR A 64 -5.93 -0.84 11.46
C TYR A 64 -5.56 0.13 12.60
N GLY A 65 -6.29 0.04 13.72
CA GLY A 65 -6.14 0.97 14.86
C GLY A 65 -6.77 2.35 14.66
N GLY A 66 -7.51 2.56 13.56
CA GLY A 66 -8.34 3.74 13.33
C GLY A 66 -9.66 3.72 14.13
N ASP A 67 -10.58 4.58 13.71
CA ASP A 67 -11.94 4.68 14.29
C ASP A 67 -12.93 3.63 13.76
N GLY A 68 -12.52 2.86 12.74
CA GLY A 68 -13.37 1.85 12.10
C GLY A 68 -14.34 2.40 11.05
N GLU A 69 -14.29 3.69 10.74
CA GLU A 69 -15.21 4.34 9.80
C GLU A 69 -14.47 5.16 8.73
N THR A 70 -13.38 5.82 9.10
CA THR A 70 -12.62 6.72 8.22
C THR A 70 -11.70 5.93 7.29
N ARG A 71 -11.85 6.15 5.97
CA ARG A 71 -11.09 5.43 4.93
C ARG A 71 -9.80 6.15 4.56
N LEU A 72 -8.88 5.42 3.92
CA LEU A 72 -7.58 5.97 3.52
C LEU A 72 -7.66 7.19 2.59
N LYS A 73 -8.62 7.22 1.65
CA LYS A 73 -8.84 8.38 0.75
C LYS A 73 -9.21 9.67 1.48
N ASP A 74 -9.82 9.55 2.66
CA ASP A 74 -10.25 10.71 3.45
C ASP A 74 -9.09 11.24 4.32
N LEU A 75 -8.01 10.44 4.45
CA LEU A 75 -6.83 10.72 5.26
C LEU A 75 -5.61 11.12 4.43
N LEU A 76 -5.51 10.64 3.20
CA LEU A 76 -4.37 10.83 2.30
C LEU A 76 -4.76 11.68 1.10
N GLN A 77 -3.82 12.52 0.65
CA GLN A 77 -4.03 13.35 -0.52
C GLN A 77 -3.87 12.52 -1.81
N GLU A 78 -4.69 12.83 -2.82
CA GLU A 78 -4.40 12.44 -4.19
C GLU A 78 -3.19 13.24 -4.66
N THR A 79 -2.19 12.56 -5.24
CA THR A 79 -1.04 13.26 -5.82
C THR A 79 -1.53 14.04 -7.03
N GLU A 80 -1.48 15.38 -7.00
CA GLU A 80 -1.80 16.17 -8.19
C GLU A 80 -0.85 15.77 -9.34
N PRO A 81 -1.36 15.56 -10.57
CA PRO A 81 -0.50 15.28 -11.70
C PRO A 81 0.44 16.47 -11.90
N VAL A 82 1.75 16.21 -11.84
CA VAL A 82 2.79 17.21 -12.14
C VAL A 82 2.52 17.75 -13.54
N ARG A 83 2.03 18.99 -13.63
CA ARG A 83 1.90 19.68 -14.92
C ARG A 83 3.31 19.96 -15.43
N ASP A 84 3.75 19.20 -16.43
CA ASP A 84 4.99 19.48 -17.14
C ASP A 84 4.89 20.85 -17.82
N ALA A 85 5.51 21.88 -17.22
CA ALA A 85 5.48 23.26 -17.71
C ALA A 85 6.27 23.45 -19.02
N ARG A 86 6.81 22.38 -19.63
CA ARG A 86 7.68 22.44 -20.82
C ARG A 86 6.94 22.41 -22.17
N THR A 87 5.62 22.21 -22.19
CA THR A 87 4.85 22.13 -23.45
C THR A 87 4.27 23.48 -23.90
N ILE A 88 4.43 24.54 -23.11
CA ILE A 88 3.79 25.84 -23.37
C ILE A 88 4.50 26.64 -24.50
N ASP A 89 5.78 26.40 -24.77
CA ASP A 89 6.57 27.18 -25.75
C ASP A 89 6.48 26.70 -27.22
N MET A 90 5.69 25.66 -27.54
CA MET A 90 5.63 25.11 -28.90
C MET A 90 4.55 25.74 -29.81
N PHE A 91 3.77 26.72 -29.33
CA PHE A 91 2.59 27.26 -30.06
C PHE A 91 2.61 28.77 -30.36
N GLU A 92 3.69 29.52 -30.11
CA GLU A 92 3.73 30.99 -30.31
C GLU A 92 4.57 31.49 -31.50
N GLN A 93 5.01 30.65 -32.44
CA GLN A 93 5.82 31.11 -33.59
C GLN A 93 5.18 30.81 -34.95
N THR A 94 4.07 31.47 -35.30
CA THR A 94 3.68 31.69 -36.71
C THR A 94 2.64 32.82 -36.83
N THR A 95 3.05 34.07 -36.62
CA THR A 95 2.34 35.25 -37.16
C THR A 95 3.34 36.37 -37.43
N GLY A 96 4.11 36.22 -38.51
CA GLY A 96 5.02 37.26 -38.96
C GLY A 96 5.62 36.94 -40.31
N GLU A 97 4.84 37.12 -41.38
CA GLU A 97 5.24 37.62 -42.71
C GLU A 97 4.19 37.23 -43.76
N ALA A 98 3.40 38.20 -44.22
CA ALA A 98 2.96 38.28 -45.61
C ALA A 98 2.39 39.67 -45.93
N ALA A 99 3.03 40.29 -46.93
CA ALA A 99 2.65 41.45 -47.74
C ALA A 99 2.99 42.85 -47.20
#